data_AF-A0A924TH65-F1
#
_entry.id   AF-A0A924TH65-F1
#
_cell.length_a   1.000
_cell.length_b   1.000
_cell.length_c   1.000
_cell.angle_alpha   90.00
_cell.angle_beta   90.00
_cell.angle_gamma   90.00
#
_symmetry.space_group_name_H-M   'P 1'
#
loop_
_entity.id
_entity.type
_entity.pdbx_description
1 polymer ?
#
loop_
_entity_poly.entity_id
_entity_poly.type
_entity_poly.pdbx_seq_one_letter_code
_entity_poly.pdbx_strand_id
1 'polypeptide(L)'
;MLNQLIDYLRATQHAPACTLHALSAEFERLKDYLSLMAVRMGTRLACTQDLPDELASLPVPTLLLQPLVENAIQHGLESKVFWK
;
A
#
# COMPACT_ATOMS: atom_id res chain seq x y z
N MET A 1 13.41 -10.67 -10.49
CA MET A 1 12.05 -10.44 -11.01
C MET A 1 11.31 -9.33 -10.26
N LEU A 2 11.37 -9.22 -8.93
CA LEU A 2 10.88 -8.04 -8.18
C LEU A 2 11.43 -6.71 -8.73
N ASN A 3 12.72 -6.68 -9.11
CA ASN A 3 13.36 -5.52 -9.72
C ASN A 3 12.71 -5.07 -11.05
N GLN A 4 12.16 -5.98 -11.86
CA GLN A 4 11.51 -5.59 -13.12
C GLN A 4 10.11 -5.02 -12.90
N LEU A 5 9.43 -5.38 -11.81
CA LEU A 5 8.14 -4.78 -11.42
C LEU A 5 8.35 -3.38 -10.82
N ILE A 6 9.43 -3.19 -10.05
CA ILE A 6 9.89 -1.88 -9.55
C ILE A 6 10.24 -0.97 -10.74
N ASP A 7 10.89 -1.49 -11.76
CA ASP A 7 11.25 -0.74 -12.96
C ASP A 7 10.01 -0.39 -13.83
N TYR A 8 8.98 -1.24 -13.85
CA TYR A 8 7.70 -0.98 -14.53
C TYR A 8 6.87 0.11 -13.84
N LEU A 9 6.77 0.09 -12.50
CA LEU A 9 6.11 1.14 -11.71
C LEU A 9 6.84 2.49 -11.80
N ARG A 10 8.16 2.47 -12.01
CA ARG A 10 8.98 3.66 -12.26
C ARG A 10 8.73 4.26 -13.65
N ALA A 11 8.25 3.45 -14.61
CA ALA A 11 7.95 3.87 -15.97
C ALA A 11 6.51 4.41 -16.15
N THR A 12 5.53 3.91 -15.37
CA THR A 12 4.12 4.35 -15.43
C THR A 12 3.82 5.59 -14.58
N GLN A 13 4.83 6.16 -13.92
CA GLN A 13 4.79 7.48 -13.29
C GLN A 13 4.66 8.65 -14.29
N HIS A 14 4.34 8.37 -15.56
CA HIS A 14 3.86 9.35 -16.54
C HIS A 14 2.41 9.77 -16.24
N ALA A 15 2.28 10.42 -15.08
CA ALA A 15 1.43 11.55 -14.68
C ALA A 15 0.09 11.82 -15.39
N PRO A 16 -1.01 11.81 -14.62
CA PRO A 16 -1.74 13.03 -14.30
C PRO A 16 -1.02 13.78 -13.18
N ALA A 17 -1.05 15.12 -13.20
CA ALA A 17 -0.30 16.05 -12.33
C ALA A 17 0.05 15.47 -10.95
N CYS A 18 1.36 15.36 -10.65
CA CYS A 18 1.93 14.96 -9.36
C CYS A 18 1.27 15.76 -8.22
N THR A 19 0.13 15.28 -7.75
CA THR A 19 -0.62 15.91 -6.68
C THR A 19 -0.01 15.35 -5.41
N LEU A 20 0.88 16.14 -4.83
CA LEU A 20 1.44 15.86 -3.52
C LEU A 20 0.35 16.04 -2.49
N HIS A 21 0.29 15.12 -1.52
CA HIS A 21 -0.57 15.24 -0.36
C HIS A 21 0.16 14.85 0.91
N ALA A 22 -0.43 15.16 2.06
CA ALA A 22 0.11 14.76 3.35
C ALA A 22 0.18 13.22 3.47
N LEU A 23 1.28 12.69 3.98
CA LEU A 23 1.46 11.25 4.21
C LEU A 23 0.30 10.65 5.03
N SER A 24 -0.31 11.42 5.93
CA SER A 24 -1.53 11.02 6.64
C SER A 24 -2.66 10.59 5.71
N ALA A 25 -2.81 11.21 4.53
CA ALA A 25 -3.83 10.84 3.55
C ALA A 25 -3.55 9.46 2.91
N GLU A 26 -2.29 9.05 2.76
CA GLU A 26 -1.98 7.66 2.38
C GLU A 26 -2.40 6.70 3.50
N PHE A 27 -2.09 7.01 4.76
CA PHE A 27 -2.45 6.17 5.90
C PHE A 27 -3.96 6.03 6.09
N GLU A 28 -4.73 7.11 5.93
CA GLU A 28 -6.19 7.06 5.94
C GLU A 28 -6.72 6.12 4.85
N ARG A 29 -6.22 6.25 3.61
CA ARG A 29 -6.61 5.38 2.49
C ARG A 29 -6.23 3.92 2.77
N LEU A 30 -5.03 3.68 3.32
CA LEU A 30 -4.57 2.35 3.68
C LEU A 30 -5.43 1.74 4.79
N LYS A 31 -5.90 2.53 5.76
CA LYS A 31 -6.81 2.08 6.81
C LYS A 31 -8.13 1.56 6.23
N ASP A 32 -8.71 2.27 5.27
CA ASP A 32 -9.94 1.83 4.60
C ASP A 32 -9.71 0.53 3.82
N TYR A 33 -8.64 0.49 3.03
CA TYR A 33 -8.25 -0.69 2.25
C TYR A 33 -8.00 -1.91 3.15
N LEU A 34 -7.20 -1.77 4.20
CA LEU A 34 -6.86 -2.85 5.12
C LEU A 34 -8.08 -3.32 5.93
N SER A 35 -9.03 -2.44 6.23
CA SER A 35 -10.29 -2.82 6.88
C SER A 35 -11.11 -3.74 5.98
N LEU A 36 -11.20 -3.43 4.67
CA LEU A 36 -11.86 -4.31 3.69
C LEU A 36 -11.13 -5.65 3.55
N MET A 37 -9.79 -5.63 3.51
CA MET A 37 -8.98 -6.85 3.44
C MET A 37 -9.09 -7.69 4.70
N ALA A 38 -9.20 -7.08 5.88
CA ALA A 38 -9.38 -7.79 7.15
C ALA A 38 -10.71 -8.57 7.17
N VAL A 39 -11.80 -8.00 6.62
CA VAL A 39 -13.07 -8.72 6.47
C VAL A 39 -12.91 -9.96 5.57
N ARG A 40 -12.16 -9.83 4.46
CA ARG A 40 -11.95 -10.94 3.52
C ARG A 40 -10.98 -12.01 4.04
N MET A 41 -9.95 -11.60 4.76
CA MET A 41 -8.84 -12.47 5.20
C MET A 41 -9.06 -13.04 6.61
N GLY A 42 -9.98 -12.48 7.38
CA GLY A 42 -10.25 -12.87 8.76
C GLY A 42 -9.00 -12.77 9.62
N THR A 43 -8.74 -13.80 10.44
CA THR A 43 -7.61 -13.86 11.37
C THR A 43 -6.23 -13.93 10.71
N ARG A 44 -6.17 -14.04 9.38
CA ARG A 44 -4.92 -14.21 8.63
C ARG A 44 -4.23 -12.88 8.33
N LEU A 45 -4.93 -11.76 8.48
CA LEU A 45 -4.39 -10.43 8.29
C LEU A 45 -4.36 -9.72 9.63
N ALA A 46 -3.16 -9.44 10.12
CA ALA A 46 -2.93 -8.56 11.26
C ALA A 46 -2.09 -7.38 10.77
N CYS A 47 -2.60 -6.17 10.95
CA CYS A 47 -1.94 -4.95 10.49
C CYS A 47 -1.83 -3.95 11.63
N THR A 48 -0.66 -3.32 11.74
CA THR A 48 -0.43 -2.19 12.62
C THR A 48 0.05 -1.04 11.76
N GLN A 49 -0.54 0.13 11.98
CA GLN A 49 -0.10 1.37 11.35
C GLN A 49 0.52 2.23 12.43
N ASP A 50 1.72 2.71 12.16
CA ASP A 50 2.44 3.63 13.01
C ASP A 50 2.89 4.81 12.15
N LEU A 51 2.30 5.98 12.41
CA LEU A 51 2.60 7.23 11.72
C LEU A 51 3.04 8.25 12.77
N PRO A 52 4.34 8.54 12.87
CA PRO A 52 4.82 9.62 13.71
C PRO A 52 4.21 10.96 13.27
N ASP A 53 3.76 11.77 14.23
CA ASP A 53 3.12 13.07 13.96
C ASP A 53 3.99 14.00 13.12
N GLU A 54 5.31 13.96 13.36
CA GLU A 54 6.32 14.74 12.61
C GLU A 54 6.33 14.43 11.11
N LEU A 55 5.89 13.23 10.72
CA LEU A 55 5.83 12.76 9.33
C LEU A 55 4.45 12.90 8.71
N ALA A 56 3.40 13.14 9.51
CA ALA A 56 2.02 13.11 9.04
C ALA A 56 1.75 14.12 7.91
N SER A 57 2.33 15.31 7.98
CA SER A 57 2.18 16.37 6.98
C SER A 57 3.18 16.30 5.82
N LEU A 58 4.06 15.30 5.77
CA LEU A 58 5.09 15.22 4.74
C LEU A 58 4.43 15.05 3.35
N PRO A 59 4.76 15.89 2.36
CA PRO A 59 4.17 15.80 1.04
C PRO A 59 4.73 14.59 0.28
N VAL A 60 3.86 13.67 -0.10
CA VAL A 60 4.21 12.45 -0.86
C VAL A 60 3.36 12.33 -2.13
N PRO A 61 3.86 11.65 -3.18
CA PRO A 61 3.06 11.32 -4.34
C PRO A 61 1.83 10.51 -3.93
N THR A 62 0.70 10.80 -4.58
CA THR A 62 -0.51 10.03 -4.37
C THR A 62 -0.32 8.56 -4.76
N LEU A 63 -0.82 7.64 -3.91
CA LEU A 63 -0.72 6.19 -4.06
C LEU A 63 0.72 5.66 -3.96
N LEU A 64 1.59 6.34 -3.23
CA LEU A 64 2.95 5.88 -2.98
C LEU A 64 2.98 4.54 -2.21
N LEU A 65 2.16 4.42 -1.16
CA LEU A 65 2.22 3.25 -0.27
C LEU A 65 1.29 2.11 -0.70
N GLN A 66 0.24 2.44 -1.44
CA GLN A 66 -0.75 1.50 -1.99
C GLN A 66 -0.10 0.26 -2.65
N PRO A 67 0.79 0.39 -3.65
CA PRO A 67 1.35 -0.78 -4.33
C PRO A 67 2.21 -1.64 -3.40
N LEU A 68 2.86 -1.05 -2.39
CA LEU A 68 3.70 -1.80 -1.45
C LEU A 68 2.83 -2.66 -0.53
N VAL A 69 1.73 -2.10 -0.02
CA VAL A 69 0.79 -2.83 0.83
C VAL A 69 0.07 -3.92 0.05
N GLU A 70 -0.37 -3.63 -1.17
CA GLU A 70 -0.97 -4.62 -2.06
C GLU A 70 -0.02 -5.79 -2.33
N ASN A 71 1.25 -5.50 -2.66
CA ASN A 71 2.26 -6.53 -2.87
C ASN A 71 2.53 -7.35 -1.59
N ALA A 72 2.56 -6.72 -0.41
CA ALA A 72 2.78 -7.40 0.86
C ALA A 72 1.64 -8.37 1.19
N ILE A 73 0.38 -7.97 0.95
CA ILE A 73 -0.79 -8.83 1.17
C ILE A 73 -0.80 -9.97 0.15
N GLN A 74 -0.62 -9.65 -1.13
CA GLN A 74 -0.64 -10.64 -2.19
C GLN A 74 0.42 -11.71 -1.96
N HIS A 75 1.70 -11.32 -1.86
CA HIS A 75 2.79 -12.29 -1.81
C HIS A 75 3.10 -12.80 -0.40
N GLY A 76 2.88 -11.98 0.63
CA GLY A 76 3.14 -12.37 2.02
C GLY A 76 2.12 -13.37 2.57
N LEU A 77 0.89 -13.38 2.03
CA LEU A 77 -0.15 -14.35 2.43
C LEU A 77 -0.31 -15.49 1.43
N GLU A 78 0.23 -15.38 0.21
CA GLU A 78 0.28 -16.44 -0.82
C GLU A 78 1.06 -17.69 -0.36
N SER A 79 1.94 -17.60 0.65
CA SER A 79 2.63 -18.79 1.18
C SER A 79 1.68 -19.78 1.91
N LYS A 80 0.39 -19.44 2.09
CA LYS A 80 -0.60 -20.29 2.77
C LYS A 80 -1.97 -20.40 2.06
N VAL A 81 -2.15 -19.87 0.85
CA VAL A 81 -3.42 -20.00 0.11
C VAL A 81 -3.22 -20.77 -1.18
N PHE A 82 -3.57 -22.05 -1.15
CA PHE A 82 -4.14 -22.68 -2.34
C PHE A 82 -5.46 -21.95 -2.62
N TRP A 83 -5.43 -20.98 -3.52
CA TRP A 83 -6.65 -20.45 -4.13
C TRP A 83 -7.17 -21.55 -5.08
N LYS A 84 -8.33 -22.11 -4.77
CA LYS A 84 -9.19 -22.80 -5.74
C LYS A 84 -10.29 -21.85 -6.16
#